data_AF-A0A1E7HUW1-F1
#
_entry.id   AF-A0A1E7HUW1-F1
#
_cell.length_a   1.000
_cell.length_b   1.000
_cell.length_c   1.000
_cell.angle_alpha   90.00
_cell.angle_beta   90.00
_cell.angle_gamma   90.00
#
_symmetry.space_group_name_H-M   'P 1'
#
loop_
_entity.id
_entity.type
_entity.pdbx_description
1 polymer ?
#
loop_
_entity_poly.entity_id
_entity_poly.type
_entity_poly.pdbx_seq_one_letter_code
_entity_poly.pdbx_strand_id
1 'polypeptide(L)' 'MRLIQIFLLPIVAFALVGCTSSQDKAYQAQEKVHNERLQLVEKYQKCVKDAGDDNVKAEACEQYLSASEALK' A
#
# COMPACT_ATOMS: atom_id res chain seq x y z
N MET A 1 3.89 -47.00 11.23
CA MET A 1 3.14 -46.10 10.33
C MET A 1 2.16 -45.19 11.07
N ARG A 2 1.36 -45.68 12.03
CA ARG A 2 0.42 -44.85 12.82
C ARG A 2 1.08 -43.73 13.64
N LEU A 3 2.28 -43.95 14.18
CA LEU A 3 3.04 -42.93 14.93
C LEU A 3 3.56 -41.76 14.08
N ILE A 4 3.85 -42.00 12.79
CA ILE A 4 4.33 -40.96 11.86
C ILE A 4 3.19 -40.00 11.49
N GLN A 5 1.97 -40.52 11.36
CA GLN A 5 0.76 -39.70 11.10
C GLN A 5 0.42 -38.80 12.29
N ILE A 6 0.68 -39.24 13.52
CA ILE A 6 0.45 -38.45 14.75
C ILE A 6 1.43 -37.28 14.84
N PHE A 7 2.67 -37.42 14.35
CA PHE A 7 3.67 -36.34 14.36
C PHE A 7 3.52 -35.34 13.19
N LEU A 8 2.94 -35.75 12.06
CA LEU A 8 2.74 -34.89 10.89
C LEU A 8 1.59 -33.87 11.08
N LEU A 9 0.57 -34.24 11.84
CA LEU A 9 -0.61 -33.39 12.10
C LEU A 9 -0.30 -32.07 12.83
N PRO A 10 0.50 -32.05 13.93
CA PRO A 10 0.79 -30.79 14.64
C PRO A 10 1.67 -29.84 13.83
N ILE A 11 2.55 -30.34 12.96
CA ILE A 11 3.47 -29.51 12.15
C ILE A 11 2.69 -28.63 11.16
N VAL A 12 1.65 -29.18 10.52
CA VAL A 12 0.79 -28.44 9.59
C VAL A 12 -0.07 -27.42 10.34
N ALA A 13 -0.54 -27.75 11.54
CA ALA A 13 -1.33 -26.82 12.37
C ALA A 13 -0.51 -25.61 12.84
N PHE A 14 0.77 -25.81 13.21
CA PHE A 14 1.66 -24.72 13.62
C PHE A 14 2.06 -23.79 12.46
N ALA A 15 2.12 -24.29 11.23
CA ALA A 15 2.44 -23.47 10.06
C ALA A 15 1.36 -22.41 9.74
N LEU A 16 0.09 -22.66 10.09
CA LEU A 16 -1.01 -21.73 9.81
C LEU A 16 -1.06 -20.54 10.77
N VAL A 17 -0.57 -20.70 12.01
CA VAL A 17 -0.58 -19.64 13.03
C VAL A 17 0.50 -18.58 12.78
N GLY A 18 1.58 -18.93 12.06
CA GLY A 18 2.66 -17.99 11.71
C GLY A 18 2.32 -16.99 10.60
N CYS A 19 1.25 -17.22 9.83
CA CYS A 19 0.92 -16.40 8.66
C CYS A 19 0.03 -15.17 8.94
N THR A 20 -0.60 -15.08 10.11
CA THR A 20 -1.51 -13.95 10.42
C THR A 20 -0.72 -12.66 10.70
N SER A 21 0.38 -12.73 11.45
CA SER A 21 1.13 -11.54 11.88
C SER A 21 1.83 -10.81 10.71
N SER A 22 2.26 -11.54 9.67
CA SER A 22 2.84 -10.94 8.47
C SER A 22 1.77 -10.31 7.57
N GLN A 23 0.57 -10.88 7.56
CA GLN A 23 -0.56 -10.39 6.77
C GLN A 23 -1.06 -9.03 7.28
N ASP A 24 -1.20 -8.85 8.60
CA ASP A 24 -1.60 -7.57 9.20
C ASP A 24 -0.57 -6.46 8.91
N LYS A 25 0.73 -6.77 9.01
CA LYS A 25 1.80 -5.81 8.70
C LYS A 25 1.82 -5.43 7.22
N ALA A 26 1.62 -6.41 6.33
CA ALA A 26 1.52 -6.16 4.90
C ALA A 26 0.28 -5.32 4.56
N TYR A 27 -0.84 -5.56 5.23
CA TYR A 27 -2.07 -4.78 5.08
C TYR A 27 -1.87 -3.33 5.52
N GLN A 28 -1.29 -3.09 6.70
CA GLN A 28 -0.99 -1.75 7.18
C GLN A 28 0.01 -1.00 6.28
N ALA A 29 0.99 -1.72 5.71
CA ALA A 29 1.92 -1.13 4.75
C ALA A 29 1.21 -0.71 3.46
N GLN A 30 0.34 -1.56 2.91
CA GLN A 30 -0.47 -1.22 1.74
C GLN A 30 -1.43 -0.07 2.03
N GLU A 31 -2.09 -0.06 3.19
CA GLU A 31 -3.01 1.00 3.59
C GLU A 31 -2.29 2.35 3.67
N LYS A 32 -1.08 2.40 4.25
CA LYS A 32 -0.27 3.62 4.31
C LYS A 32 0.11 4.13 2.93
N VAL A 33 0.64 3.25 2.06
CA VAL A 33 1.02 3.62 0.69
C VAL A 33 -0.20 4.11 -0.09
N HIS A 34 -1.35 3.46 0.08
CA HIS A 34 -2.60 3.86 -0.55
C HIS A 34 -3.06 5.24 -0.06
N ASN A 35 -3.02 5.49 1.25
CA ASN A 35 -3.38 6.79 1.83
C ASN A 35 -2.43 7.90 1.37
N GLU A 36 -1.12 7.65 1.32
CA GLU A 36 -0.15 8.61 0.79
C GLU A 36 -0.42 8.95 -0.68
N ARG A 37 -0.75 7.94 -1.49
CA ARG A 37 -1.15 8.14 -2.88
C ARG A 37 -2.38 9.02 -3.01
N LEU A 38 -3.42 8.79 -2.19
CA LEU A 38 -4.62 9.63 -2.19
C LEU A 38 -4.31 11.08 -1.80
N GLN A 39 -3.47 11.30 -0.80
CA GLN A 39 -3.05 12.64 -0.40
C GLN A 39 -2.31 13.39 -1.50
N LEU A 40 -1.45 12.70 -2.26
CA LEU A 40 -0.73 13.30 -3.39
C LEU A 40 -1.68 13.69 -4.52
N VAL A 41 -2.68 12.86 -4.82
CA VAL A 41 -3.73 13.18 -5.81
C VAL A 41 -4.58 14.37 -5.35
N GLU A 42 -4.95 14.46 -4.07
CA GLU A 42 -5.66 15.64 -3.54
C GLU A 42 -4.81 16.91 -3.63
N LYS A 43 -3.51 16.81 -3.32
CA LYS A 43 -2.58 17.95 -3.46
C LYS A 43 -2.47 18.40 -4.91
N TYR A 44 -2.38 17.47 -5.85
CA TYR A 44 -2.44 17.77 -7.28
C TYR A 44 -3.74 18.50 -7.64
N GLN A 45 -4.90 17.98 -7.24
CA GLN A 45 -6.19 18.57 -7.58
C GLN A 45 -6.35 19.98 -7.00
N LYS A 46 -5.90 20.22 -5.77
CA LYS A 46 -5.86 21.57 -5.17
C LYS A 46 -4.90 22.48 -5.92
N CYS A 47 -3.69 22.01 -6.22
CA CYS A 47 -2.68 22.78 -6.93
C CYS A 47 -3.17 23.22 -8.31
N VAL A 48 -3.78 22.32 -9.10
CA VAL A 48 -4.33 22.67 -10.42
C VAL A 48 -5.49 23.65 -10.29
N LYS A 49 -6.35 23.46 -9.28
CA LYS A 49 -7.44 24.40 -9.00
C LYS A 49 -6.94 25.80 -8.64
N ASP A 50 -5.87 25.89 -7.87
CA ASP A 50 -5.23 27.15 -7.46
C ASP A 50 -4.42 27.78 -8.61
N ALA A 51 -3.88 26.96 -9.52
CA ALA A 51 -3.19 27.41 -10.72
C ALA A 51 -4.14 28.09 -11.72
N GLY A 52 -5.39 27.63 -11.81
CA GLY A 52 -6.37 28.16 -12.77
C GLY A 52 -5.89 27.97 -14.21
N ASP A 53 -5.86 29.05 -14.99
CA ASP A 53 -5.41 29.03 -16.40
C ASP A 53 -3.89 29.26 -16.57
N ASP A 54 -3.13 29.34 -15.47
CA ASP A 54 -1.69 29.53 -15.49
C ASP A 54 -0.98 28.19 -15.76
N ASN A 55 -0.63 27.97 -17.04
CA ASN A 55 0.01 26.74 -17.49
C ASN A 55 1.33 26.44 -16.77
N VAL A 56 2.11 27.46 -16.38
CA VAL A 56 3.39 27.26 -15.70
C VAL A 56 3.16 26.73 -14.28
N LYS A 57 2.13 27.24 -13.59
CA LYS A 57 1.75 26.74 -12.27
C LYS A 57 1.12 25.36 -12.34
N ALA A 58 0.29 25.11 -13.37
CA ALA A 58 -0.31 23.80 -13.58
C ALA A 58 0.75 22.72 -13.83
N GLU A 59 1.78 23.03 -14.63
CA GLU A 59 2.91 22.12 -14.88
C GLU A 59 3.72 21.84 -13.61
N ALA A 60 3.90 22.83 -12.74
CA ALA A 60 4.51 22.61 -11.42
C ALA A 60 3.68 21.67 -10.51
N CYS A 61 2.38 21.49 -10.76
CA CYS A 61 1.55 20.55 -10.01
C CYS A 61 1.81 19.09 -10.40
N GLU A 62 2.30 18.82 -11.61
CA GLU A 62 2.59 17.46 -12.12
C GLU A 62 3.51 16.66 -11.20
N GLN A 63 4.39 17.32 -10.43
CA GLN A 63 5.26 16.67 -9.45
C GLN A 63 4.48 15.84 -8.42
N TYR A 64 3.27 16.29 -8.01
CA TYR A 64 2.43 15.55 -7.07
C TYR A 64 1.82 14.32 -7.72
N LEU A 65 1.43 14.43 -8.99
CA LEU A 65 0.90 13.32 -9.76
C LEU A 65 2.00 12.26 -9.98
N SER A 66 3.19 12.67 -10.40
CA SER A 66 4.35 11.80 -10.59
C SER A 66 4.75 11.09 -9.28
N ALA A 67 4.78 11.81 -8.15
CA ALA A 67 5.03 11.20 -6.85
C ALA A 67 3.97 10.15 -6.47
N SER A 68 2.69 10.37 -6.84
CA SER A 68 1.61 9.40 -6.59
C SER A 68 1.73 8.13 -7.44
N GLU A 69 2.32 8.24 -8.63
CA GLU A 69 2.55 7.13 -9.54
C GLU A 69 3.77 6.29 -9.13
N ALA A 70 4.78 6.93 -8.55
CA ALA A 70 5.97 6.25 -8.01
C ALA A 70 5.67 5.36 -6.78
N LEU A 71 4.51 5.55 -6.13
CA LEU A 71 4.04 4.74 -5.00
C LEU A 71 3.22 3.50 -5.43
N LYS A 72 3.16 3.18 -6.73
CA LYS A 72 2.43 2.04 -7.31
C LYS A 72 3.25 0.74 -7.26
#